data_AF-A0A848WYG8-F1
#
_entry.id   AF-A0A848WYG8-F1
#
_cell.length_a   1.000
_cell.length_b   1.000
_cell.length_c   1.000
_cell.angle_alpha   90.00
_cell.angle_beta   90.00
_cell.angle_gamma   90.00
#
_symmetry.space_group_name_H-M   'P 1'
#
loop_
_entity.id
_entity.type
_entity.pdbx_description
1 polymer ?
#
loop_
_entity_poly.entity_id
_entity_poly.type
_entity_poly.pdbx_seq_one_letter_code
_entity_poly.pdbx_strand_id
1 'polypeptide(L)'
;METKADPEMETRKALARKTMDALEDRDAMGVLEDLIAENDGSTAVQACGDLMNHFYWQKKNLGTCLTFARAGLQHGLVQARGLEGNAAVELQSAAKALAYDLASFTWPGWNEEGMTPSANEVAEGFQAARTNLRLAQELKKPALPMSRAWWMLAAHEMGAGNSEAAIEGFQKAAELADEAEQEGEKLLSEGFAIAVEVVQKKDGAEECLAKHLQKLRAVKDGEFFAGQIETALKVYSAE
;
A
#
# COMPACT_ATOMS: atom_id res chain seq x y z
N MET A 1 29.54 -14.42 9.09
CA MET A 1 29.69 -12.96 8.90
C MET A 1 28.51 -12.34 9.62
N GLU A 2 28.71 -11.84 10.84
CA GLU A 2 27.65 -11.11 11.56
C GLU A 2 27.47 -9.76 10.89
N THR A 3 26.31 -9.56 10.26
CA THR A 3 25.91 -8.27 9.69
C THR A 3 25.71 -7.33 10.87
N LYS A 4 26.64 -6.39 11.10
CA LYS A 4 26.47 -5.34 12.11
C LYS A 4 25.19 -4.57 11.76
N ALA A 5 24.28 -4.46 12.73
CA ALA A 5 23.06 -3.70 12.56
C ALA A 5 23.39 -2.23 12.26
N ASP A 6 22.66 -1.66 11.32
CA ASP A 6 22.73 -0.26 10.94
C ASP A 6 22.34 0.63 12.15
N PRO A 7 23.23 1.53 12.63
CA PRO A 7 22.94 2.42 13.77
C PRO A 7 21.67 3.25 13.61
N GLU A 8 21.30 3.63 12.39
CA GLU A 8 20.07 4.39 12.13
C GLU A 8 18.83 3.51 12.35
N MET A 9 18.88 2.25 11.93
CA MET A 9 17.80 1.29 12.16
C MET A 9 17.61 1.01 13.66
N GLU A 10 18.67 0.86 14.44
CA GLU A 10 18.55 0.63 15.89
C GLU A 10 18.00 1.86 16.62
N THR A 11 18.38 3.06 16.17
CA THR A 11 17.80 4.32 16.67
C THR A 11 16.29 4.38 16.39
N ARG A 12 15.85 4.01 15.18
CA ARG A 12 14.42 3.98 14.82
C ARG A 12 13.64 2.96 15.62
N LYS A 13 14.17 1.76 15.83
CA LYS A 13 13.54 0.73 16.68
C LYS A 13 13.39 1.21 18.12
N ALA A 14 14.43 1.84 18.68
CA ALA A 14 14.37 2.40 20.03
C ALA A 14 13.31 3.51 20.15
N LEU A 15 13.22 4.38 19.15
CA LEU A 15 12.20 5.42 19.08
C LEU A 15 10.78 4.83 18.98
N ALA A 16 10.55 3.89 18.06
CA ALA A 16 9.26 3.21 17.94
C ALA A 16 8.87 2.51 19.24
N ARG A 17 9.83 1.87 19.94
CA ARG A 17 9.58 1.27 21.24
C ARG A 17 9.20 2.29 22.31
N LYS A 18 9.96 3.37 22.45
CA LYS A 18 9.64 4.49 23.38
C LYS A 18 8.22 5.01 23.11
N THR A 19 7.86 5.19 21.84
CA THR A 19 6.52 5.63 21.42
C THR A 19 5.45 4.63 21.82
N MET A 20 5.67 3.33 21.60
CA MET A 20 4.71 2.30 22.00
C MET A 20 4.50 2.25 23.51
N ASP A 21 5.58 2.34 24.29
CA ASP A 21 5.49 2.40 25.76
C ASP A 21 4.69 3.64 26.20
N ALA A 22 4.88 4.79 25.53
CA ALA A 22 4.13 6.01 25.83
C ALA A 22 2.63 5.94 25.49
N LEU A 23 2.22 5.09 24.54
CA LEU A 23 0.81 4.90 24.18
C LEU A 23 0.00 4.15 25.26
N GLU A 24 0.67 3.50 26.21
CA GLU A 24 -0.01 2.86 27.34
C GLU A 24 -0.54 3.90 28.34
N ASP A 25 0.17 5.03 28.46
CA ASP A 25 -0.12 6.09 29.43
C ASP A 25 -0.78 7.34 28.80
N ARG A 26 -0.74 7.46 27.47
CA ARG A 26 -1.20 8.66 26.72
C ARG A 26 -1.96 8.28 25.46
N ASP A 27 -2.78 9.20 24.97
CA ASP A 27 -3.43 9.03 23.66
C ASP A 27 -2.43 9.17 22.49
N ALA A 28 -2.83 8.62 21.34
CA ALA A 28 -1.98 8.58 20.15
C ALA A 28 -1.61 9.96 19.60
N MET A 29 -2.43 10.99 19.83
CA MET A 29 -2.15 12.34 19.35
C MET A 29 -1.05 13.00 20.18
N GLY A 30 -1.09 12.84 21.50
CA GLY A 30 -0.04 13.33 22.39
C GLY A 30 1.32 12.69 22.08
N VAL A 31 1.34 11.39 21.77
CA VAL A 31 2.59 10.70 21.41
C VAL A 31 3.10 11.11 20.02
N LEU A 32 2.19 11.37 19.07
CA LEU A 32 2.55 11.90 17.75
C LEU A 32 3.14 13.31 17.81
N GLU A 33 2.61 14.17 18.69
CA GLU A 33 3.13 15.52 18.89
C GLU A 33 4.61 15.48 19.28
N ASP A 34 4.95 14.67 20.29
CA ASP A 34 6.34 14.51 20.73
C ASP A 34 7.22 13.88 19.64
N LEU A 35 6.71 12.84 18.97
CA LEU A 35 7.44 12.16 17.90
C LEU A 35 7.82 13.13 16.77
N ILE A 36 6.89 14.01 16.38
CA ILE A 36 7.10 14.99 15.32
C ILE A 36 7.96 16.17 15.81
N ALA A 37 7.79 16.63 17.05
CA ALA A 37 8.51 17.77 17.58
C ALA A 37 9.99 17.47 17.91
N GLU A 38 10.29 16.24 18.36
CA GLU A 38 11.62 15.84 18.83
C GLU A 38 12.55 15.36 17.71
N ASN A 39 12.05 15.16 16.48
CA ASN A 39 12.81 14.51 15.41
C ASN A 39 12.79 15.33 14.11
N ASP A 40 13.81 15.13 13.27
CA ASP A 40 13.78 15.68 11.91
C ASP A 40 12.68 15.01 11.07
N GLY A 41 12.30 15.68 9.98
CA GLY A 41 11.18 15.23 9.15
C GLY A 41 11.35 13.82 8.59
N SER A 42 12.57 13.40 8.24
CA SER A 42 12.79 12.05 7.72
C SER A 42 12.62 11.01 8.82
N THR A 43 13.27 11.22 9.97
CA THR A 43 13.19 10.32 11.13
C THR A 43 11.75 10.18 11.62
N ALA A 44 11.00 11.28 11.73
CA ALA A 44 9.60 11.27 12.17
C ALA A 44 8.69 10.47 11.20
N VAL A 45 8.85 10.66 9.89
CA VAL A 45 8.06 9.94 8.86
C VAL A 45 8.37 8.44 8.90
N GLN A 46 9.65 8.06 9.02
CA GLN A 46 10.05 6.66 9.10
C GLN A 46 9.52 5.99 10.37
N ALA A 47 9.60 6.65 11.52
CA ALA A 47 9.05 6.15 12.76
C ALA A 47 7.53 5.96 12.69
N CYS A 48 6.80 6.89 12.05
CA CYS A 48 5.37 6.71 11.77
C CYS A 48 5.09 5.46 10.92
N GLY A 49 5.95 5.18 9.92
CA GLY A 49 5.85 3.96 9.10
C GLY A 49 6.11 2.68 9.88
N ASP A 50 7.11 2.69 10.75
CA ASP A 50 7.43 1.56 11.61
C ASP A 50 6.27 1.27 12.59
N LEU A 51 5.67 2.31 13.17
CA LEU A 51 4.51 2.20 14.06
C LEU A 51 3.24 1.75 13.32
N MET A 52 2.96 2.32 12.15
CA MET A 52 1.88 1.88 11.27
C MET A 52 1.97 0.37 10.99
N ASN A 53 3.15 -0.10 10.57
CA ASN A 53 3.39 -1.53 10.34
C ASN A 53 3.24 -2.37 11.62
N HIS A 54 3.73 -1.90 12.76
CA HIS A 54 3.57 -2.59 14.04
C HIS A 54 2.10 -2.77 14.40
N PHE A 55 1.30 -1.71 14.32
CA PHE A 55 -0.12 -1.77 14.67
C PHE A 55 -0.92 -2.62 13.69
N TYR A 56 -0.57 -2.61 12.41
CA TYR A 56 -1.21 -3.47 11.42
C TYR A 56 -0.87 -4.95 11.64
N TRP A 57 0.41 -5.31 11.63
CA TRP A 57 0.84 -6.71 11.64
C TRP A 57 0.80 -7.38 13.01
N GLN A 58 1.20 -6.65 14.06
CA GLN A 58 1.39 -7.26 15.39
C GLN A 58 0.19 -7.04 16.32
N LYS A 59 -0.39 -5.83 16.31
CA LYS A 59 -1.52 -5.49 17.19
C LYS A 59 -2.89 -5.69 16.54
N LYS A 60 -2.94 -5.83 15.22
CA LYS A 60 -4.17 -5.93 14.43
C LYS A 60 -5.16 -4.80 14.77
N ASN A 61 -4.62 -3.58 14.89
CA ASN A 61 -5.37 -2.37 15.23
C ASN A 61 -5.27 -1.37 14.07
N LEU A 62 -6.26 -1.43 13.18
CA LEU A 62 -6.30 -0.61 11.98
C LEU A 62 -6.47 0.88 12.31
N GLY A 63 -7.32 1.24 13.28
CA GLY A 63 -7.54 2.65 13.65
C GLY A 63 -6.27 3.36 14.12
N THR A 64 -5.44 2.71 14.96
CA THR A 64 -4.14 3.27 15.36
C THR A 64 -3.13 3.27 14.22
N CYS A 65 -3.11 2.24 13.37
CA CYS A 65 -2.32 2.20 12.14
C CYS A 65 -2.61 3.42 11.24
N LEU A 66 -3.88 3.74 10.99
CA LEU A 66 -4.32 4.90 10.22
C LEU A 66 -3.86 6.22 10.84
N THR A 67 -3.91 6.32 12.17
CA THR A 67 -3.49 7.52 12.91
C THR A 67 -2.02 7.86 12.62
N PHE A 68 -1.12 6.88 12.74
CA PHE A 68 0.31 7.07 12.44
C PHE A 68 0.56 7.27 10.94
N ALA A 69 -0.11 6.52 10.07
CA ALA A 69 0.03 6.66 8.62
C ALA A 69 -0.31 8.08 8.15
N ARG A 70 -1.43 8.63 8.61
CA ARG A 70 -1.89 9.98 8.28
C ARG A 70 -0.94 11.06 8.78
N ALA A 71 -0.50 10.95 10.03
CA ALA A 71 0.41 11.91 10.62
C ALA A 71 1.76 11.93 9.88
N GLY A 72 2.34 10.76 9.62
CA GLY A 72 3.58 10.64 8.84
C GLY A 72 3.44 11.16 7.42
N LEU A 73 2.36 10.78 6.72
CA LEU A 73 2.08 11.25 5.36
C LEU A 73 1.96 12.78 5.29
N GLN A 74 1.13 13.37 6.15
CA GLN A 74 0.90 14.81 6.18
C GLN A 74 2.17 15.57 6.56
N HIS A 75 2.88 15.11 7.61
CA HIS A 75 4.11 15.75 8.08
C HIS A 75 5.18 15.73 6.98
N GLY A 76 5.43 14.57 6.36
CA GLY A 76 6.42 14.43 5.29
C GLY A 76 6.13 15.34 4.10
N LEU A 77 4.87 15.41 3.66
CA LEU A 77 4.49 16.27 2.53
C LEU A 77 4.59 17.76 2.86
N VAL A 78 4.27 18.18 4.08
CA VAL A 78 4.39 19.59 4.51
C VAL A 78 5.86 19.99 4.63
N GLN A 79 6.68 19.17 5.30
CA GLN A 79 8.11 19.45 5.48
C GLN A 79 8.85 19.48 4.15
N ALA A 80 8.52 18.59 3.21
CA ALA A 80 9.17 18.55 1.91
C ALA A 80 9.03 19.84 1.11
N ARG A 81 7.99 20.66 1.35
CA ARG A 81 7.81 21.97 0.69
C ARG A 81 8.81 23.03 1.14
N GLY A 82 9.41 22.85 2.32
CA GLY A 82 10.44 23.74 2.85
C GLY A 82 11.87 23.26 2.55
N LEU A 83 12.01 22.14 1.86
CA LEU A 83 13.28 21.53 1.50
C LEU A 83 13.54 21.69 -0.01
N GLU A 84 14.81 21.60 -0.39
CA GLU A 84 15.24 21.69 -1.78
C GLU A 84 16.05 20.45 -2.18
N GLY A 85 16.07 20.16 -3.48
CA GLY A 85 16.88 19.08 -4.04
C GLY A 85 16.54 17.70 -3.47
N ASN A 86 17.57 16.90 -3.20
CA ASN A 86 17.40 15.48 -2.83
C ASN A 86 16.63 15.29 -1.53
N ALA A 87 16.79 16.17 -0.54
CA ALA A 87 16.10 16.05 0.75
C ALA A 87 14.57 16.13 0.59
N ALA A 88 14.08 17.02 -0.28
CA ALA A 88 12.65 17.10 -0.60
C ALA A 88 12.15 15.81 -1.29
N VAL A 89 12.93 15.32 -2.27
CA VAL A 89 12.60 14.10 -3.05
C VAL A 89 12.57 12.85 -2.16
N GLU A 90 13.53 12.71 -1.24
CA GLU A 90 13.60 11.62 -0.28
C GLU A 90 12.38 11.62 0.64
N LEU A 91 12.03 12.78 1.19
CA LEU A 91 10.90 12.90 2.10
C LEU A 91 9.55 12.66 1.39
N GLN A 92 9.38 13.18 0.17
CA GLN A 92 8.22 12.85 -0.68
C GLN A 92 8.17 11.36 -1.03
N SER A 93 9.33 10.72 -1.21
CA SER A 93 9.41 9.28 -1.48
C SER A 93 8.99 8.45 -0.28
N ALA A 94 9.39 8.86 0.94
CA ALA A 94 8.95 8.23 2.18
C ALA A 94 7.43 8.41 2.39
N ALA A 95 6.92 9.63 2.17
CA ALA A 95 5.48 9.91 2.19
C ALA A 95 4.71 9.07 1.17
N LYS A 96 5.23 8.90 -0.05
CA LYS A 96 4.65 8.01 -1.06
C LYS A 96 4.56 6.56 -0.55
N ALA A 97 5.61 6.05 0.10
CA ALA A 97 5.62 4.70 0.64
C ALA A 97 4.53 4.52 1.71
N LEU A 98 4.41 5.45 2.65
CA LEU A 98 3.31 5.45 3.64
C LEU A 98 1.93 5.44 2.97
N ALA A 99 1.74 6.23 1.91
CA ALA A 99 0.48 6.25 1.19
C ALA A 99 0.17 4.92 0.48
N TYR A 100 1.21 4.19 0.01
CA TYR A 100 1.03 2.85 -0.56
C TYR A 100 0.59 1.86 0.52
N ASP A 101 1.31 1.82 1.64
CA ASP A 101 1.06 0.88 2.72
C ASP A 101 -0.32 1.12 3.34
N LEU A 102 -0.69 2.38 3.60
CA LEU A 102 -2.01 2.75 4.07
C LEU A 102 -3.11 2.28 3.12
N ALA A 103 -2.93 2.50 1.81
CA ALA A 103 -3.88 2.03 0.80
C ALA A 103 -3.98 0.50 0.78
N SER A 104 -2.86 -0.21 0.92
CA SER A 104 -2.83 -1.67 0.96
C SER A 104 -3.55 -2.20 2.20
N PHE A 105 -3.22 -1.70 3.38
CA PHE A 105 -3.76 -2.14 4.67
C PHE A 105 -5.26 -1.93 4.84
N THR A 106 -5.84 -1.06 4.03
CA THR A 106 -7.26 -0.72 4.05
C THR A 106 -8.03 -1.32 2.88
N TRP A 107 -7.38 -2.08 2.00
CA TRP A 107 -8.08 -2.71 0.89
C TRP A 107 -8.77 -4.00 1.34
N PRO A 108 -10.11 -4.11 1.24
CA PRO A 108 -10.84 -5.30 1.71
C PRO A 108 -10.50 -6.58 0.94
N GLY A 109 -10.01 -6.46 -0.29
CA GLY A 109 -9.69 -7.60 -1.16
C GLY A 109 -8.61 -8.54 -0.61
N TRP A 110 -7.86 -8.13 0.42
CA TRP A 110 -6.94 -9.02 1.13
C TRP A 110 -7.63 -10.06 2.00
N ASN A 111 -8.86 -9.79 2.46
CA ASN A 111 -9.60 -10.65 3.38
C ASN A 111 -8.75 -11.16 4.57
N GLU A 112 -7.94 -10.26 5.13
CA GLU A 112 -6.98 -10.58 6.18
C GLU A 112 -7.72 -10.91 7.50
N GLU A 113 -7.40 -12.05 8.10
CA GLU A 113 -8.06 -12.47 9.34
C GLU A 113 -7.82 -11.46 10.48
N GLY A 114 -8.92 -11.08 11.16
CA GLY A 114 -8.89 -10.08 12.23
C GLY A 114 -8.75 -8.63 11.76
N MET A 115 -8.68 -8.39 10.45
CA MET A 115 -8.55 -7.05 9.87
C MET A 115 -9.68 -6.82 8.85
N THR A 116 -10.80 -6.27 9.33
CA THR A 116 -11.93 -5.89 8.47
C THR A 116 -12.04 -4.36 8.46
N PRO A 117 -11.54 -3.68 7.42
CA PRO A 117 -11.67 -2.24 7.30
C PRO A 117 -13.14 -1.82 7.25
N SER A 118 -13.52 -0.82 8.05
CA SER A 118 -14.80 -0.14 7.95
C SER A 118 -14.87 0.72 6.67
N ALA A 119 -16.08 1.13 6.28
CA ALA A 119 -16.26 1.96 5.09
C ALA A 119 -15.45 3.27 5.10
N ASN A 120 -15.29 3.89 6.28
CA ASN A 120 -14.46 5.08 6.42
C ASN A 120 -12.97 4.76 6.18
N GLU A 121 -12.47 3.65 6.72
CA GLU A 121 -11.08 3.23 6.56
C GLU A 121 -10.78 2.86 5.10
N VAL A 122 -11.73 2.22 4.40
CA VAL A 122 -11.64 1.97 2.95
C VAL A 122 -11.57 3.29 2.17
N ALA A 123 -12.44 4.26 2.48
CA ALA A 123 -12.44 5.56 1.82
C ALA A 123 -11.10 6.31 2.03
N GLU A 124 -10.50 6.20 3.21
CA GLU A 124 -9.16 6.73 3.49
C GLU A 124 -8.08 6.04 2.67
N GLY A 125 -8.13 4.71 2.60
CA GLY A 125 -7.28 3.89 1.74
C GLY A 125 -7.30 4.32 0.29
N PHE A 126 -8.49 4.58 -0.22
CA PHE A 126 -8.68 5.01 -1.59
C PHE A 126 -8.06 6.39 -1.86
N GLN A 127 -8.18 7.33 -0.92
CA GLN A 127 -7.48 8.62 -1.02
C GLN A 127 -5.95 8.46 -0.91
N ALA A 128 -5.48 7.52 -0.09
CA ALA A 128 -4.07 7.18 -0.01
C ALA A 128 -3.54 6.58 -1.33
N ALA A 129 -4.32 5.72 -2.00
CA ALA A 129 -3.98 5.16 -3.31
C ALA A 129 -3.84 6.27 -4.38
N ARG A 130 -4.78 7.22 -4.42
CA ARG A 130 -4.70 8.40 -5.31
C ARG A 130 -3.47 9.25 -5.01
N THR A 131 -3.18 9.46 -3.72
CA THR A 131 -1.98 10.20 -3.28
C THR A 131 -0.70 9.48 -3.68
N ASN A 132 -0.64 8.17 -3.53
CA ASN A 132 0.49 7.34 -3.92
C ASN A 132 0.77 7.44 -5.43
N LEU A 133 -0.26 7.32 -6.27
CA LEU A 133 -0.12 7.46 -7.71
C LEU A 133 0.33 8.86 -8.12
N ARG A 134 -0.31 9.91 -7.58
CA ARG A 134 0.11 11.30 -7.84
C ARG A 134 1.58 11.52 -7.49
N LEU A 135 2.03 11.06 -6.32
CA LEU A 135 3.43 11.18 -5.92
C LEU A 135 4.37 10.32 -6.78
N ALA A 136 3.94 9.14 -7.25
CA ALA A 136 4.71 8.33 -8.19
C ALA A 136 4.97 9.11 -9.50
N GLN A 137 3.96 9.81 -10.01
CA GLN A 137 4.03 10.63 -11.21
C GLN A 137 4.89 11.88 -11.00
N GLU A 138 4.65 12.65 -9.94
CA GLU A 138 5.42 13.86 -9.61
C GLU A 138 6.91 13.54 -9.43
N LEU A 139 7.23 12.44 -8.75
CA LEU A 139 8.60 11.98 -8.52
C LEU A 139 9.21 11.23 -9.70
N LYS A 140 8.47 11.08 -10.81
CA LYS A 140 8.88 10.34 -12.01
C LYS A 140 9.47 8.97 -11.67
N LYS A 141 8.76 8.23 -10.82
CA LYS A 141 9.23 6.91 -10.38
C LYS A 141 9.41 5.98 -11.59
N PRO A 142 10.39 5.05 -11.52
CA PRO A 142 10.56 4.03 -12.55
C PRO A 142 9.30 3.18 -12.75
N ALA A 143 9.29 2.42 -13.85
CA ALA A 143 8.12 1.68 -14.31
C ALA A 143 7.51 0.76 -13.24
N LEU A 144 8.31 -0.04 -12.51
CA LEU A 144 7.76 -0.95 -11.49
C LEU A 144 7.08 -0.24 -10.30
N PRO A 145 7.69 0.75 -9.61
CA PRO A 145 6.98 1.49 -8.57
C PRO A 145 5.76 2.28 -9.08
N MET A 146 5.74 2.68 -10.36
CA MET A 146 4.57 3.29 -11.00
C MET A 146 3.47 2.25 -11.26
N SER A 147 3.84 1.06 -11.75
CA SER A 147 2.94 -0.08 -11.96
C SER A 147 2.17 -0.40 -10.67
N ARG A 148 2.88 -0.57 -9.56
CA ARG A 148 2.27 -0.83 -8.24
C ARG A 148 1.35 0.28 -7.76
N ALA A 149 1.63 1.53 -8.11
CA ALA A 149 0.77 2.66 -7.75
C ALA A 149 -0.55 2.64 -8.54
N TRP A 150 -0.50 2.34 -9.84
CA TRP A 150 -1.69 2.10 -10.66
C TRP A 150 -2.48 0.90 -10.18
N TRP A 151 -1.81 -0.21 -9.90
CA TRP A 151 -2.43 -1.42 -9.38
C TRP A 151 -3.20 -1.14 -8.09
N MET A 152 -2.60 -0.42 -7.15
CA MET A 152 -3.23 -0.11 -5.86
C MET A 152 -4.47 0.79 -6.03
N LEU A 153 -4.43 1.75 -6.94
CA LEU A 153 -5.61 2.56 -7.25
C LEU A 153 -6.72 1.70 -7.87
N ALA A 154 -6.37 0.85 -8.85
CA ALA A 154 -7.31 -0.03 -9.54
C ALA A 154 -7.98 -1.02 -8.57
N ALA A 155 -7.25 -1.53 -7.58
CA ALA A 155 -7.77 -2.39 -6.53
C ALA A 155 -8.89 -1.69 -5.72
N HIS A 156 -8.70 -0.42 -5.36
CA HIS A 156 -9.74 0.37 -4.69
C HIS A 156 -10.91 0.72 -5.62
N GLU A 157 -10.65 1.00 -6.90
CA GLU A 157 -11.72 1.20 -7.91
C GLU A 157 -12.58 -0.07 -8.07
N MET A 158 -11.96 -1.26 -8.06
CA MET A 158 -12.65 -2.55 -8.06
C MET A 158 -13.55 -2.69 -6.82
N GLY A 159 -13.01 -2.42 -5.63
CA GLY A 159 -13.78 -2.47 -4.38
C GLY A 159 -14.91 -1.44 -4.30
N ALA A 160 -14.80 -0.34 -5.04
CA ALA A 160 -15.85 0.67 -5.18
C ALA A 160 -16.89 0.34 -6.28
N GLY A 161 -16.73 -0.76 -7.01
CA GLY A 161 -17.60 -1.13 -8.12
C GLY A 161 -17.36 -0.35 -9.42
N ASN A 162 -16.33 0.49 -9.48
CA ASN A 162 -15.97 1.31 -10.65
C ASN A 162 -15.20 0.47 -11.67
N SER A 163 -15.88 -0.49 -12.29
CA SER A 163 -15.28 -1.56 -13.09
C SER A 163 -14.45 -1.05 -14.28
N GLU A 164 -14.90 0.01 -14.96
CA GLU A 164 -14.16 0.59 -16.08
C GLU A 164 -12.81 1.17 -15.64
N ALA A 165 -12.80 1.99 -14.58
CA ALA A 165 -11.59 2.58 -14.03
C ALA A 165 -10.64 1.52 -13.44
N ALA A 166 -11.19 0.47 -12.82
CA ALA A 166 -10.40 -0.65 -12.31
C ALA A 166 -9.69 -1.39 -13.45
N ILE A 167 -10.40 -1.73 -14.53
CA ILE A 167 -9.82 -2.42 -15.70
C ILE A 167 -8.73 -1.55 -16.34
N GLU A 168 -8.98 -0.26 -16.57
CA GLU A 168 -7.98 0.66 -17.14
C GLU A 168 -6.73 0.74 -16.25
N GLY A 169 -6.90 0.90 -14.94
CA GLY A 169 -5.79 0.99 -14.00
C GLY A 169 -4.95 -0.29 -13.94
N PHE A 170 -5.59 -1.47 -13.95
CA PHE A 170 -4.89 -2.75 -13.99
C PHE A 170 -4.16 -2.97 -15.32
N GLN A 171 -4.75 -2.60 -16.45
CA GLN A 171 -4.07 -2.64 -17.74
C GLN A 171 -2.84 -1.73 -17.76
N LYS A 172 -2.96 -0.52 -17.19
CA LYS A 172 -1.82 0.39 -17.08
C LYS A 172 -0.70 -0.15 -16.18
N ALA A 173 -1.08 -0.80 -15.08
CA ALA A 173 -0.12 -1.48 -14.23
C ALA A 173 0.60 -2.61 -14.97
N ALA A 174 -0.11 -3.39 -15.80
CA ALA A 174 0.47 -4.46 -16.60
C ALA A 174 1.50 -3.95 -17.64
N GLU A 175 1.17 -2.87 -18.37
CA GLU A 175 2.10 -2.23 -19.32
C GLU A 175 3.41 -1.80 -18.64
N LEU A 176 3.31 -1.17 -17.48
CA LEU A 176 4.46 -0.69 -16.72
C LEU A 176 5.27 -1.83 -16.09
N ALA A 177 4.61 -2.93 -15.70
CA ALA A 177 5.29 -4.13 -15.23
C ALA A 177 6.06 -4.82 -16.37
N ASP A 178 5.50 -4.84 -17.58
CA ASP A 178 6.17 -5.33 -18.80
C ASP A 178 7.40 -4.48 -19.14
N GLU A 179 7.28 -3.15 -19.10
CA GLU A 179 8.41 -2.22 -19.29
C GLU A 179 9.52 -2.45 -18.24
N ALA A 180 9.16 -2.86 -17.02
CA ALA A 180 10.09 -3.19 -15.96
C ALA A 180 10.60 -4.64 -15.99
N GLU A 181 10.26 -5.40 -17.03
CA GLU A 181 10.61 -6.82 -17.20
C GLU A 181 10.16 -7.70 -16.00
N GLN A 182 9.02 -7.36 -15.40
CA GLN A 182 8.43 -8.09 -14.27
C GLN A 182 7.22 -8.92 -14.72
N GLU A 183 7.48 -10.08 -15.33
CA GLU A 183 6.44 -10.96 -15.90
C GLU A 183 5.33 -11.34 -14.89
N GLY A 184 5.70 -11.65 -13.64
CA GLY A 184 4.73 -12.00 -12.60
C GLY A 184 3.79 -10.86 -12.23
N GLU A 185 4.30 -9.64 -12.10
CA GLU A 185 3.50 -8.43 -11.78
C GLU A 185 2.59 -8.04 -12.95
N LYS A 186 3.06 -8.25 -14.19
CA LYS A 186 2.26 -8.07 -15.40
C LYS A 186 1.08 -9.05 -15.40
N LEU A 187 1.35 -10.35 -15.27
CA LEU A 187 0.32 -11.38 -15.26
C LEU A 187 -0.65 -11.21 -14.08
N LEU A 188 -0.16 -10.79 -12.91
CA LEU A 188 -1.01 -10.43 -11.77
C LEU A 188 -1.99 -9.32 -12.13
N SER A 189 -1.48 -8.23 -12.72
CA SER A 189 -2.29 -7.06 -13.11
C SER A 189 -3.34 -7.43 -14.18
N GLU A 190 -2.95 -8.16 -15.22
CA GLU A 190 -3.88 -8.68 -16.24
C GLU A 190 -4.95 -9.59 -15.62
N GLY A 191 -4.56 -10.45 -14.67
CA GLY A 191 -5.47 -11.34 -13.97
C GLY A 191 -6.51 -10.59 -13.15
N PHE A 192 -6.12 -9.50 -12.48
CA PHE A 192 -7.04 -8.62 -11.77
C PHE A 192 -8.00 -7.87 -12.71
N ALA A 193 -7.56 -7.45 -13.89
CA ALA A 193 -8.46 -6.88 -14.89
C ALA A 193 -9.55 -7.89 -15.31
N ILE A 194 -9.19 -9.17 -15.52
CA ILE A 194 -10.17 -10.24 -15.81
C ILE A 194 -11.06 -10.51 -14.58
N ALA A 195 -10.50 -10.45 -13.36
CA ALA A 195 -11.26 -10.64 -12.14
C ALA A 195 -12.38 -9.60 -11.96
N VAL A 196 -12.16 -8.34 -12.38
CA VAL A 196 -13.21 -7.33 -12.44
C VAL A 196 -14.35 -7.77 -13.37
N GLU A 197 -14.04 -8.37 -14.52
CA GLU A 197 -15.05 -8.90 -15.44
C GLU A 197 -15.83 -10.08 -14.87
N VAL A 198 -15.19 -10.94 -14.09
CA VAL A 198 -15.83 -12.03 -13.34
C VAL A 198 -16.82 -11.47 -12.32
N VAL A 199 -16.42 -10.45 -11.54
CA VAL A 199 -17.32 -9.77 -10.59
C VAL A 199 -18.53 -9.15 -11.31
N GLN A 200 -18.33 -8.63 -12.52
CA GLN A 200 -19.40 -8.11 -13.37
C GLN A 200 -20.24 -9.19 -14.07
N LYS A 201 -19.97 -10.49 -13.81
CA LYS A 201 -20.68 -11.63 -14.40
C LYS A 201 -20.69 -11.59 -15.93
N LYS A 202 -19.60 -11.12 -16.56
CA LYS A 202 -19.46 -11.14 -18.02
C LYS A 202 -19.31 -12.57 -18.55
N ASP A 203 -20.02 -12.89 -19.63
CA ASP A 203 -19.97 -14.20 -20.27
C ASP A 203 -18.53 -14.61 -20.63
N GLY A 204 -18.12 -15.80 -20.21
CA GLY A 204 -16.80 -16.37 -20.51
C GLY A 204 -15.64 -15.82 -19.67
N ALA A 205 -15.86 -14.83 -18.79
CA ALA A 205 -14.81 -14.25 -17.95
C ALA A 205 -14.18 -15.28 -17.00
N GLU A 206 -14.98 -16.18 -16.41
CA GLU A 206 -14.48 -17.24 -15.51
C GLU A 206 -13.54 -18.22 -16.22
N GLU A 207 -13.89 -18.65 -17.44
CA GLU A 207 -13.04 -19.54 -18.25
C GLU A 207 -11.74 -18.82 -18.66
N CYS A 208 -11.84 -17.54 -19.03
CA CYS A 208 -10.69 -16.69 -19.34
C CYS A 208 -9.75 -16.60 -18.13
N LEU A 209 -10.30 -16.31 -16.95
CA LEU A 209 -9.53 -16.21 -15.72
C LEU A 209 -8.86 -17.54 -15.36
N ALA A 210 -9.58 -18.66 -15.47
CA ALA A 210 -9.02 -19.98 -15.16
C ALA A 210 -7.78 -20.29 -16.02
N LYS A 211 -7.83 -19.98 -17.33
CA LYS A 211 -6.68 -20.12 -18.23
C LYS A 211 -5.55 -19.15 -17.86
N HIS A 212 -5.89 -17.93 -17.47
CA HIS A 212 -4.90 -16.93 -17.07
C HIS A 212 -4.17 -17.32 -15.78
N LEU A 213 -4.90 -17.80 -14.76
CA LEU A 213 -4.31 -18.27 -13.51
C LEU A 213 -3.36 -19.45 -13.73
N GLN A 214 -3.62 -20.34 -14.70
CA GLN A 214 -2.67 -21.39 -15.07
C GLN A 214 -1.34 -20.83 -15.58
N LYS A 215 -1.39 -19.76 -16.40
CA LYS A 215 -0.17 -19.07 -16.87
C LYS A 215 0.56 -18.37 -15.73
N LEU A 216 -0.19 -17.64 -14.89
CA LEU A 216 0.38 -16.92 -13.75
C LEU A 216 1.08 -17.89 -12.77
N ARG A 217 0.47 -19.03 -12.45
CA ARG A 217 1.09 -20.04 -11.58
C ARG A 217 2.40 -20.63 -12.11
N ALA A 218 2.63 -20.58 -13.43
CA ALA A 218 3.82 -21.12 -14.06
C ALA A 218 5.06 -20.21 -13.95
N VAL A 219 4.89 -18.95 -13.54
CA VAL A 219 6.01 -18.01 -13.36
C VAL A 219 6.48 -17.95 -11.91
N LYS A 220 7.63 -17.31 -11.68
CA LYS A 220 8.18 -17.11 -10.34
C LYS A 220 7.18 -16.36 -9.45
N ASP A 221 7.00 -16.84 -8.22
CA ASP A 221 6.04 -16.32 -7.22
C ASP A 221 4.56 -16.38 -7.70
N GLY A 222 4.29 -17.07 -8.80
CA GLY A 222 3.00 -17.15 -9.47
C GLY A 222 1.87 -17.72 -8.62
N GLU A 223 2.17 -18.72 -7.78
CA GLU A 223 1.16 -19.30 -6.87
C GLU A 223 0.68 -18.29 -5.82
N PHE A 224 1.61 -17.47 -5.30
CA PHE A 224 1.28 -16.41 -4.35
C PHE A 224 0.39 -15.35 -5.03
N PHE A 225 0.75 -14.92 -6.24
CA PHE A 225 -0.04 -13.96 -7.03
C PHE A 225 -1.42 -14.48 -7.42
N ALA A 226 -1.53 -15.74 -7.85
CA ALA A 226 -2.82 -16.36 -8.13
C ALA A 226 -3.71 -16.39 -6.88
N GLY A 227 -3.15 -16.71 -5.72
CA GLY A 227 -3.87 -16.71 -4.44
C GLY A 227 -4.42 -15.34 -4.05
N GLN A 228 -3.75 -14.23 -4.42
CA GLN A 228 -4.25 -12.88 -4.21
C GLN A 228 -5.53 -12.61 -5.01
N ILE A 229 -5.57 -12.98 -6.29
CA ILE A 229 -6.75 -12.82 -7.14
C ILE A 229 -7.92 -13.64 -6.60
N GLU A 230 -7.67 -14.91 -6.26
CA GLU A 230 -8.69 -15.80 -5.71
C GLU A 230 -9.24 -15.30 -4.37
N THR A 231 -8.39 -14.69 -3.54
CA THR A 231 -8.80 -14.10 -2.27
C THR A 231 -9.71 -12.88 -2.50
N ALA A 232 -9.34 -11.99 -3.42
CA ALA A 232 -10.17 -10.84 -3.76
C ALA A 232 -11.54 -11.26 -4.35
N LEU A 233 -11.58 -12.29 -5.20
CA LEU A 233 -12.85 -12.81 -5.75
C LEU A 233 -13.76 -13.40 -4.68
N LYS A 234 -13.23 -14.01 -3.63
CA LYS A 234 -14.07 -14.45 -2.49
C LYS A 234 -14.76 -13.29 -1.80
N VAL A 235 -14.14 -12.10 -1.79
CA VAL A 235 -14.72 -10.89 -1.21
C VAL A 235 -15.75 -10.28 -2.16
N TYR A 236 -15.42 -10.15 -3.43
CA TYR A 236 -16.20 -9.33 -4.38
C TYR A 236 -17.18 -10.11 -5.26
N SER A 237 -17.10 -11.44 -5.31
CA SER A 237 -18.03 -12.30 -6.06
C SER A 237 -19.08 -13.00 -5.18
N ALA A 238 -19.09 -12.73 -3.87
CA ALA A 238 -20.00 -13.35 -2.91
C ALA A 238 -21.43 -12.76 -2.90
N GLU A 239 -21.78 -11.92 -3.88
CA GLU A 239 -23.10 -11.28 -4.05
C GLU A 239 -23.85 -11.75 -5.33
#